data_AF-A0A7X7QJF5-F1
#
_entry.id   AF-A0A7X7QJF5-F1
#
_cell.length_a   1.000
_cell.length_b   1.000
_cell.length_c   1.000
_cell.angle_alpha   90.00
_cell.angle_beta   90.00
_cell.angle_gamma   90.00
#
_symmetry.space_group_name_H-M   'P 1'
#
loop_
_entity.id
_entity.type
_entity.pdbx_description
1 polymer ?
#
loop_
_entity_poly.entity_id
_entity_poly.type
_entity_poly.pdbx_seq_one_letter_code
_entity_poly.pdbx_strand_id
1 'polypeptide(L)'
;MTSEHAQLPAQFDELKIGDRVEVEHLVTVGEKSWTTSTCGKIVRIDRCRHGQHFQRNSDDKVYSDAVLLELPDGELTLLTIDEFTTIRRA
;
A
#
# COMPACT_ATOMS: atom_id res chain seq x y z
N MET A 1 7.14 -25.91 18.83
CA MET A 1 6.50 -24.61 19.09
C MET A 1 7.27 -23.57 18.33
N THR A 2 6.92 -23.38 17.06
CA THR A 2 7.54 -22.40 16.18
C THR A 2 6.98 -21.05 16.58
N SER A 3 7.83 -20.15 17.07
CA SER A 3 7.46 -18.77 17.36
C SER A 3 7.13 -18.07 16.04
N GLU A 4 5.84 -17.94 15.73
CA GLU A 4 5.34 -16.93 14.80
C GLU A 4 5.68 -15.57 15.41
N HIS A 5 6.81 -15.00 15.00
CA HIS A 5 7.01 -13.57 15.14
C HIS A 5 5.98 -12.91 14.22
N ALA A 6 4.83 -12.55 14.78
CA ALA A 6 3.90 -11.66 14.10
C ALA A 6 4.66 -10.34 13.89
N GLN A 7 5.24 -10.16 12.70
CA GLN A 7 5.96 -8.95 12.33
C GLN A 7 5.00 -7.78 12.50
N LEU A 8 5.35 -6.83 13.36
CA LEU A 8 4.54 -5.62 13.53
C LEU A 8 4.37 -4.94 12.15
N PRO A 9 3.19 -4.38 11.86
CA PRO A 9 2.99 -3.62 10.64
C PRO A 9 4.07 -2.56 10.48
N ALA A 10 4.70 -2.51 9.30
CA ALA A 10 5.64 -1.46 8.97
C ALA A 10 4.88 -0.15 8.72
N GLN A 11 5.41 0.96 9.25
CA GLN A 11 4.93 2.28 8.87
C GLN A 11 5.44 2.63 7.47
N PHE A 12 4.65 3.41 6.72
CA PHE A 12 5.00 3.82 5.35
C PHE A 12 6.37 4.51 5.29
N ASP A 13 6.65 5.41 6.26
CA ASP A 13 7.89 6.18 6.32
C ASP A 13 9.14 5.31 6.60
N GLU A 14 8.97 4.07 7.03
CA GLU A 14 10.06 3.14 7.28
C GLU A 14 10.35 2.19 6.10
N LEU A 15 9.53 2.23 5.05
CA LEU A 15 9.69 1.37 3.88
C LEU A 15 10.92 1.79 3.08
N LYS A 16 11.59 0.80 2.48
CA LYS A 16 12.75 1.04 1.63
C LYS A 16 12.59 0.38 0.27
N ILE A 17 13.11 1.03 -0.76
CA ILE A 17 13.28 0.40 -2.07
C ILE A 17 14.16 -0.84 -1.86
N GLY A 18 13.69 -1.98 -2.36
CA GLY A 18 14.32 -3.28 -2.18
C GLY A 18 13.62 -4.19 -1.17
N ASP A 19 12.82 -3.65 -0.25
CA ASP A 19 12.11 -4.44 0.76
C ASP A 19 11.12 -5.40 0.08
N ARG A 20 11.10 -6.65 0.54
CA ARG A 20 10.03 -7.60 0.23
C ARG A 20 8.91 -7.39 1.24
N VAL A 21 7.69 -7.17 0.76
CA VAL A 21 6.54 -6.89 1.62
C VAL A 21 5.33 -7.71 1.19
N GLU A 22 4.49 -8.03 2.17
CA GLU A 22 3.10 -8.40 2.00
C GLU A 22 2.24 -7.18 2.36
N VAL A 23 1.41 -6.75 1.43
CA VAL A 23 0.47 -5.64 1.62
C VAL A 23 -0.94 -6.20 1.64
N GLU A 24 -1.62 -5.97 2.74
CA GLU A 24 -3.00 -6.39 2.98
C GLU A 24 -3.93 -5.18 2.83
N HIS A 25 -4.94 -5.30 1.95
CA HIS A 25 -5.92 -4.25 1.65
C HIS A 25 -7.34 -4.73 1.91
N LEU A 26 -8.16 -3.84 2.46
CA LEU A 26 -9.61 -4.01 2.53
C LEU A 26 -10.25 -3.60 1.20
N VAL A 27 -10.89 -4.55 0.52
CA VAL A 27 -11.69 -4.32 -0.68
C VAL A 27 -13.16 -4.30 -0.29
N THR A 28 -13.86 -3.22 -0.64
CA THR A 28 -15.32 -3.10 -0.42
C THR A 28 -16.03 -2.96 -1.75
N VAL A 29 -16.98 -3.86 -2.01
CA VAL A 29 -17.83 -3.86 -3.21
C VAL A 29 -19.29 -4.03 -2.79
N GLY A 30 -20.07 -2.96 -2.94
CA GLY A 30 -21.44 -2.90 -2.44
C GLY A 30 -21.48 -3.08 -0.92
N GLU A 31 -22.24 -4.06 -0.45
CA GLU A 31 -22.36 -4.42 0.98
C GLU A 31 -21.33 -5.45 1.44
N LYS A 32 -20.44 -5.90 0.56
CA LYS A 32 -19.44 -6.93 0.88
C LYS A 32 -18.08 -6.28 1.05
N SER A 33 -17.38 -6.69 2.10
CA SER A 33 -15.97 -6.34 2.31
C SER A 33 -15.17 -7.61 2.54
N TRP A 34 -13.97 -7.65 1.96
CA TRP A 34 -13.00 -8.72 2.17
C TRP A 34 -11.60 -8.16 2.10
N THR A 35 -10.68 -8.89 2.71
CA THR A 35 -9.26 -8.53 2.68
C THR A 35 -8.56 -9.29 1.55
N THR A 36 -7.61 -8.63 0.88
CA THR A 36 -6.73 -9.25 -0.12
C THR A 36 -5.27 -8.92 0.18
N SER A 37 -4.37 -9.87 -0.08
CA SER A 37 -2.93 -9.69 0.11
C SER A 37 -2.22 -9.63 -1.24
N THR A 38 -1.29 -8.69 -1.38
CA THR A 38 -0.37 -8.58 -2.53
C THR A 38 1.06 -8.63 -2.02
N CYS A 39 1.86 -9.56 -2.54
CA CYS A 39 3.26 -9.74 -2.15
C CYS A 39 4.20 -9.33 -3.27
N GLY A 40 5.18 -8.48 -2.97
CA GLY A 40 6.11 -8.00 -3.98
C GLY A 40 7.34 -7.34 -3.37
N LYS A 41 8.25 -6.92 -4.25
CA LYS A 41 9.42 -6.12 -3.88
C LYS A 41 9.13 -4.65 -4.15
N ILE A 42 9.40 -3.78 -3.18
CA ILE A 42 9.27 -2.34 -3.38
C ILE A 42 10.32 -1.86 -4.37
N VAL A 43 9.89 -1.28 -5.49
CA VAL A 43 10.78 -0.67 -6.49
C VAL A 43 10.66 0.85 -6.52
N ARG A 44 9.57 1.42 -5.99
CA ARG A 44 9.39 2.87 -5.82
C ARG A 44 8.46 3.19 -4.66
N ILE A 45 8.72 4.32 -3.99
CA ILE A 45 7.89 4.89 -2.92
C ILE A 45 7.63 6.35 -3.30
N ASP A 46 6.37 6.76 -3.39
CA ASP A 46 5.99 8.11 -3.79
C ASP A 46 4.89 8.68 -2.89
N ARG A 47 4.87 10.01 -2.78
CA ARG A 47 3.70 10.78 -2.35
C ARG A 47 3.13 11.52 -3.56
N CYS A 48 2.09 10.96 -4.16
CA CYS A 48 1.53 11.41 -5.43
C CYS A 48 0.42 12.45 -5.21
N ARG A 49 0.59 13.65 -5.79
CA ARG A 49 -0.50 14.63 -5.88
C ARG A 49 -1.57 14.11 -6.85
N HIS A 50 -2.82 14.10 -6.45
CA HIS A 50 -3.94 13.74 -7.33
C HIS A 50 -5.06 14.78 -7.27
N GLY A 51 -5.92 14.76 -8.29
CA GLY A 51 -7.10 15.62 -8.37
C GLY A 51 -8.28 14.98 -7.64
N GLN A 52 -9.16 15.82 -7.08
CA GLN A 52 -10.47 15.37 -6.62
C GLN A 52 -11.48 15.46 -7.78
N HIS A 53 -12.49 14.59 -7.77
CA HIS A 53 -13.55 14.60 -8.79
C HIS A 53 -14.48 15.82 -8.70
N PHE A 54 -14.40 16.60 -7.62
CA PHE A 54 -15.20 17.79 -7.39
C PHE A 54 -14.29 18.99 -7.11
N GLN A 55 -14.75 20.17 -7.52
CA GLN A 55 -14.01 21.41 -7.33
C GLN A 55 -14.01 21.80 -5.85
N ARG A 56 -12.82 21.83 -5.25
CA ARG A 56 -12.57 22.43 -3.92
C ARG A 56 -11.83 23.75 -4.07
N ASN A 57 -11.56 24.39 -2.94
CA ASN A 57 -10.72 25.57 -2.88
C ASN A 57 -9.36 25.29 -3.55
N SER A 58 -8.80 26.27 -4.26
CA SER A 58 -7.62 26.08 -5.09
C SER A 58 -6.33 25.75 -4.32
N ASP A 59 -6.33 26.04 -3.02
CA ASP A 59 -5.27 25.73 -2.07
C ASP A 59 -5.35 24.30 -1.50
N ASP A 60 -6.48 23.61 -1.70
CA ASP A 60 -6.73 22.26 -1.19
C ASP A 60 -6.11 21.19 -2.11
N LYS A 61 -4.85 20.83 -1.81
CA LYS A 61 -4.11 19.81 -2.54
C LYS A 61 -4.21 18.47 -1.81
N VAL A 62 -4.58 17.42 -2.53
CA VAL A 62 -4.62 16.06 -1.99
C VAL A 62 -3.44 15.26 -2.50
N TYR A 63 -2.91 14.44 -1.61
CA TYR A 63 -1.82 13.52 -1.87
C TYR A 63 -2.23 12.12 -1.42
N SER A 64 -1.73 11.12 -2.13
CA SER A 64 -1.79 9.73 -1.72
C SER A 64 -0.37 9.21 -1.59
N ASP A 65 -0.14 8.47 -0.51
CA ASP A 65 1.06 7.67 -0.38
C ASP A 65 0.90 6.42 -1.24
N ALA A 66 1.92 6.07 -2.03
CA ALA A 66 1.86 4.99 -3.00
C ALA A 66 3.19 4.22 -3.06
N VAL A 67 3.09 2.91 -3.25
CA VAL A 67 4.24 2.02 -3.46
C VAL A 67 4.08 1.29 -4.79
N LEU A 68 5.16 1.26 -5.57
CA LEU A 68 5.24 0.41 -6.76
C LEU A 68 5.91 -0.89 -6.34
N LEU A 69 5.21 -2.01 -6.54
CA LEU A 69 5.71 -3.34 -6.27
C LEU A 69 6.05 -4.05 -7.58
N GLU A 70 7.17 -4.76 -7.59
CA GLU A 70 7.48 -5.80 -8.56
C GLU A 70 7.05 -7.15 -7.99
N LEU A 71 6.12 -7.80 -8.69
CA LEU A 71 5.56 -9.10 -8.34
C LEU A 71 6.52 -10.25 -8.68
N PRO A 72 6.30 -11.50 -8.19
CA PRO A 72 7.20 -12.62 -8.47
C PRO A 72 7.41 -12.94 -9.95
N ASP A 73 6.45 -12.61 -10.80
CA ASP A 73 6.49 -12.81 -12.26
C ASP A 73 7.06 -11.61 -13.03
N GLY A 74 7.46 -10.55 -12.32
CA GLY A 74 7.99 -9.31 -12.88
C GLY A 74 6.92 -8.29 -13.27
N GLU A 75 5.62 -8.57 -13.05
CA GLU A 75 4.57 -7.57 -13.21
C GLU A 75 4.77 -6.42 -12.21
N LEU A 76 4.49 -5.19 -12.66
CA LEU A 76 4.51 -4.01 -11.80
C LEU A 76 3.09 -3.62 -11.41
N THR A 77 2.84 -3.51 -10.10
CA THR A 77 1.56 -3.03 -9.58
C THR A 77 1.77 -1.85 -8.64
N LEU A 78 0.93 -0.82 -8.79
CA LEU A 78 0.95 0.36 -7.94
C LEU A 78 -0.15 0.24 -6.89
N LEU A 79 0.23 0.30 -5.62
CA LEU A 79 -0.69 0.27 -4.50
C LEU A 79 -0.74 1.63 -3.83
N THR A 80 -1.94 2.18 -3.67
CA THR A 80 -2.20 3.35 -2.84
C THR A 80 -2.36 2.90 -1.38
N ILE A 81 -1.73 3.63 -0.47
CA ILE A 81 -1.73 3.33 0.95
C ILE A 81 -2.72 4.25 1.67
N ASP A 82 -3.54 3.67 2.54
CA ASP A 82 -4.51 4.35 3.37
C ASP A 82 -4.53 3.78 4.80
N GLU A 83 -5.43 4.28 5.64
CA GLU A 83 -5.57 3.88 7.03
C GLU A 83 -6.07 2.43 7.23
N PHE A 84 -6.54 1.77 6.17
CA PHE A 84 -7.00 0.38 6.17
C PHE A 84 -5.98 -0.58 5.54
N THR A 85 -4.81 -0.06 5.15
CA THR A 85 -3.73 -0.84 4.55
C THR A 85 -2.77 -1.33 5.62
N THR A 86 -2.51 -2.64 5.67
CA THR A 86 -1.51 -3.22 6.57
C THR A 86 -0.32 -3.73 5.76
N ILE A 87 0.89 -3.26 6.08
CA ILE A 87 2.12 -3.68 5.39
C ILE A 87 2.98 -4.50 6.35
N ARG A 88 3.40 -5.69 5.94
CA ARG A 88 4.31 -6.55 6.71
C ARG A 88 5.57 -6.82 5.90
N ARG A 89 6.74 -6.72 6.52
CA ARG A 89 8.01 -7.11 5.89
C ARG A 89 8.10 -8.64 5.86
N ALA A 90 8.49 -9.20 4.71
CA ALA A 90 8.59 -10.64 4.45
C ALA A 90 10.05 -11.11 4.36
#